data_AF-A0A318MM06-F1
#
_entry.id   AF-A0A318MM06-F1
#
_cell.length_a   1.000
_cell.length_b   1.000
_cell.length_c   1.000
_cell.angle_alpha   90.00
_cell.angle_beta   90.00
_cell.angle_gamma   90.00
#
_symmetry.space_group_name_H-M   'P 1'
#
loop_
_entity.id
_entity.type
_entity.pdbx_description
1 polymer ?
#
loop_
_entity_poly.entity_id
_entity_poly.type
_entity_poly.pdbx_seq_one_letter_code
_entity_poly.pdbx_strand_id
1 'polypeptide(L)'
;MSCGSQQSEIDHEYQGRNDRQELIEGINTRHALAGGCFSYRLRDATGGATMLEVAMRDQDSAAPYSLRAEGLELGQPVRSRENGRILDRYPLTGRGLDALPDRAVRVQVQA
;
A
#
# COMPACT_ATOMS: atom_id res chain seq x y z
N MET A 1 -2.57 -5.18 7.97
CA MET A 1 -3.78 -4.45 7.51
C MET A 1 -4.43 -5.20 6.37
N SER A 2 -5.73 -5.00 6.13
CA SER A 2 -6.44 -5.53 4.96
C SER A 2 -7.25 -4.41 4.30
N CYS A 3 -6.94 -4.08 3.05
CA CYS A 3 -7.70 -3.08 2.30
C CYS A 3 -9.14 -3.57 2.02
N GLY A 4 -10.07 -2.63 1.89
CA GLY A 4 -11.51 -2.87 1.69
C GLY A 4 -12.23 -3.51 2.90
N SER A 5 -11.61 -3.59 4.07
CA SER A 5 -12.25 -4.04 5.31
C SER A 5 -12.50 -2.86 6.23
N GLN A 6 -13.77 -2.50 6.46
CA GLN A 6 -14.16 -1.26 7.14
C GLN A 6 -13.39 -1.01 8.45
N GLN A 7 -13.31 -2.00 9.35
CA GLN A 7 -12.60 -1.82 10.61
C GLN A 7 -11.10 -1.60 10.39
N SER A 8 -10.47 -2.40 9.51
CA SER A 8 -9.06 -2.23 9.19
C SER A 8 -8.78 -0.86 8.56
N GLU A 9 -9.71 -0.29 7.79
CA GLU A 9 -9.51 1.00 7.14
C GLU A 9 -9.59 2.16 8.13
N ILE A 10 -10.55 2.09 9.05
CA ILE A 10 -10.66 3.05 10.16
C ILE A 10 -9.38 3.02 11.01
N ASP A 11 -8.92 1.82 11.39
CA ASP A 11 -7.73 1.65 12.22
C ASP A 11 -6.44 2.20 11.57
N HIS A 12 -6.44 2.31 10.24
CA HIS A 12 -5.30 2.77 9.45
C HIS A 12 -5.58 4.12 8.77
N GLU A 13 -6.45 4.96 9.34
CA GLU A 13 -6.67 6.36 8.96
C GLU A 13 -6.80 6.58 7.45
N TYR A 14 -7.67 5.77 6.88
CA TYR A 14 -8.00 5.71 5.47
C TYR A 14 -8.35 7.06 4.84
N GLN A 15 -7.77 7.33 3.68
CA GLN A 15 -8.13 8.49 2.84
C GLN A 15 -8.11 8.06 1.38
N GLY A 16 -9.11 8.48 0.61
CA GLY A 16 -9.18 8.15 -0.80
C GLY A 16 -9.90 9.21 -1.62
N ARG A 17 -9.57 9.24 -2.91
CA ARG A 17 -10.16 10.10 -3.91
C ARG A 17 -10.24 9.35 -5.22
N ASN A 18 -11.43 9.26 -5.80
CA ASN A 18 -11.67 8.58 -7.09
C ASN A 18 -11.10 7.16 -7.11
N ASP A 19 -11.60 6.34 -6.20
CA ASP A 19 -11.16 4.97 -6.02
C ASP A 19 -12.40 4.06 -5.84
N ARG A 20 -12.20 2.74 -5.85
CA ARG A 20 -13.25 1.75 -5.69
C ARG A 20 -12.80 0.63 -4.76
N GLN A 21 -13.70 0.20 -3.88
CA GLN A 21 -13.58 -1.06 -3.15
C GLN A 21 -14.30 -2.18 -3.92
N GLU A 22 -13.73 -3.38 -3.91
CA GLU A 22 -14.35 -4.58 -4.49
C GLU A 22 -13.95 -5.85 -3.73
N LEU A 23 -14.89 -6.80 -3.59
CA LEU A 23 -14.63 -8.13 -3.05
C LEU A 23 -14.39 -9.10 -4.22
N ILE A 24 -13.21 -9.67 -4.32
CA ILE A 24 -12.82 -10.54 -5.43
C ILE A 24 -12.19 -11.80 -4.87
N GLU A 25 -12.74 -12.96 -5.22
CA GLU A 25 -12.25 -14.26 -4.72
C GLU A 25 -12.17 -14.33 -3.18
N GLY A 26 -13.12 -13.66 -2.50
CA GLY A 26 -13.17 -13.58 -1.03
C GLY A 26 -12.16 -12.60 -0.42
N ILE A 27 -11.41 -11.84 -1.22
CA ILE A 27 -10.43 -10.86 -0.77
C ILE A 27 -10.97 -9.46 -1.05
N ASN A 28 -11.03 -8.63 -0.01
CA ASN A 28 -11.33 -7.22 -0.19
C ASN A 28 -10.14 -6.51 -0.84
N THR A 29 -10.41 -5.74 -1.88
CA THR A 29 -9.42 -5.01 -2.68
C THR A 29 -9.82 -3.54 -2.78
N ARG A 30 -8.83 -2.66 -2.93
CA ARG A 30 -9.06 -1.25 -3.27
C ARG A 30 -8.24 -0.86 -4.49
N HIS A 31 -8.90 -0.18 -5.42
CA HIS A 31 -8.39 0.22 -6.71
C HIS A 31 -8.48 1.73 -6.84
N ALA A 32 -7.36 2.38 -7.16
CA ALA A 32 -7.38 3.79 -7.58
C ALA A 32 -7.84 3.84 -9.04
N LEU A 33 -8.86 4.65 -9.33
CA LEU A 33 -9.29 4.91 -10.71
C LEU A 33 -8.38 5.98 -11.33
N ALA A 34 -8.47 6.22 -12.64
CA ALA A 34 -7.58 7.16 -13.34
C ALA A 34 -7.49 8.55 -12.64
N GLY A 35 -6.27 8.99 -12.30
CA GLY A 35 -6.01 10.23 -11.54
C GLY A 35 -6.44 10.20 -10.06
N GLY A 36 -6.95 9.06 -9.60
CA GLY A 36 -7.35 8.78 -8.23
C GLY A 36 -6.23 8.20 -7.38
N CYS A 37 -6.49 8.13 -6.09
CA CYS A 37 -5.56 7.60 -5.12
C CYS A 37 -6.26 7.11 -3.87
N PHE A 38 -5.57 6.27 -3.10
CA PHE A 38 -5.96 5.94 -1.75
C PHE A 38 -4.71 5.80 -0.87
N SER A 39 -4.87 6.02 0.42
CA SER A 39 -3.78 5.99 1.38
C SER A 39 -4.21 5.47 2.74
N TYR A 40 -3.23 4.98 3.48
CA TYR A 40 -3.36 4.47 4.84
C TYR A 40 -2.19 4.95 5.69
N ARG A 41 -2.45 5.17 6.97
CA ARG A 41 -1.43 5.34 8.01
C ARG A 41 -1.03 3.95 8.50
N LEU A 42 0.22 3.57 8.26
CA LEU A 42 0.81 2.31 8.75
C LEU A 42 1.64 2.62 9.98
N ARG A 43 1.55 1.77 11.01
CA ARG A 43 2.29 1.92 12.26
C ARG A 43 3.24 0.74 12.41
N ASP A 44 4.52 1.01 12.62
CA ASP A 44 5.50 0.00 12.99
C ASP A 44 5.72 0.03 14.51
N ALA A 45 4.95 -0.79 15.21
CA ALA A 45 5.03 -0.87 16.66
C ALA A 45 6.41 -1.31 17.17
N THR A 46 7.13 -2.17 16.41
CA THR A 46 8.42 -2.71 16.82
C THR A 46 9.58 -1.83 16.40
N GLY A 47 9.43 -1.04 15.33
CA GLY A 47 10.43 -0.11 14.81
C GLY A 47 11.54 -0.79 14.01
N GLY A 48 11.25 -1.96 13.44
CA GLY A 48 12.19 -2.79 12.68
C GLY A 48 11.75 -3.08 11.25
N ALA A 49 10.69 -2.45 10.75
CA ALA A 49 10.19 -2.68 9.40
C ALA A 49 11.16 -2.11 8.35
N THR A 50 11.80 -3.00 7.59
CA THR A 50 12.75 -2.63 6.52
C THR A 50 12.14 -2.66 5.12
N MET A 51 10.91 -3.15 5.00
CA MET A 51 10.25 -3.42 3.73
C MET A 51 8.76 -3.08 3.82
N LEU A 52 8.22 -2.49 2.75
CA LEU A 52 6.79 -2.37 2.51
C LEU A 52 6.40 -3.32 1.38
N GLU A 53 5.39 -4.15 1.62
CA GLU A 53 4.89 -5.11 0.63
C GLU A 53 3.49 -4.73 0.19
N VAL A 54 3.26 -4.70 -1.12
CA VAL A 54 1.95 -4.53 -1.75
C VAL A 54 1.59 -5.84 -2.45
N ALA A 55 0.48 -6.44 -2.04
CA ALA A 55 -0.06 -7.63 -2.67
C ALA A 55 -1.15 -7.26 -3.69
N MET A 56 -1.01 -7.76 -4.91
CA MET A 56 -1.96 -7.56 -6.01
C MET A 56 -2.34 -8.89 -6.63
N ARG A 57 -3.44 -8.90 -7.37
CA ARG A 57 -3.79 -10.04 -8.22
C ARG A 57 -2.91 -10.05 -9.46
N ASP A 58 -2.61 -11.23 -9.98
CA ASP A 58 -1.76 -11.38 -11.16
C ASP A 58 -2.33 -10.66 -12.41
N GLN A 59 -3.66 -10.63 -12.53
CA GLN A 59 -4.37 -9.95 -13.62
C GLN A 59 -4.32 -8.42 -13.55
N ASP A 60 -4.05 -7.84 -12.37
CA ASP A 60 -3.94 -6.38 -12.21
C ASP A 60 -2.50 -5.88 -12.46
N SER A 61 -1.57 -6.79 -12.77
CA SER A 61 -0.13 -6.52 -12.93
C SER A 61 0.24 -5.49 -14.00
N ALA A 62 -0.64 -5.32 -14.98
CA ALA A 62 -0.47 -4.45 -16.12
C ALA A 62 -0.88 -3.00 -15.85
N ALA A 63 -1.63 -2.74 -14.77
CA ALA A 63 -2.01 -1.38 -14.39
C ALA A 63 -0.84 -0.71 -13.65
N PRO A 64 -0.21 0.34 -14.22
CA PRO A 64 0.85 1.05 -13.52
C PRO A 64 0.27 1.77 -12.31
N TYR A 65 1.01 1.76 -11.21
CA TYR A 65 0.75 2.60 -10.05
C TYR A 65 2.07 3.13 -9.50
N SER A 66 2.02 4.27 -8.81
CA SER A 66 3.13 4.75 -7.99
C SER A 66 2.80 4.57 -6.52
N LEU A 67 3.81 4.18 -5.74
CA LEU A 67 3.70 4.05 -4.29
C LEU A 67 4.50 5.17 -3.63
N ARG A 68 3.86 5.89 -2.72
CA ARG A 68 4.46 7.00 -1.99
C ARG A 68 4.40 6.77 -0.49
N ALA A 69 5.45 7.16 0.23
CA ALA A 69 5.51 7.17 1.68
C ALA A 69 5.79 8.60 2.15
N GLU A 70 4.92 9.19 2.97
CA GLU A 70 4.95 10.63 3.29
C GLU A 70 5.07 11.54 2.05
N GLY A 71 4.39 11.17 0.97
CA GLY A 71 4.43 11.90 -0.31
C GLY A 71 5.67 11.65 -1.18
N LEU A 72 6.72 11.02 -0.64
CA LEU A 72 7.93 10.63 -1.38
C LEU A 72 7.72 9.32 -2.13
N GLU A 73 8.01 9.30 -3.43
CA GLU A 73 7.86 8.10 -4.25
C GLU A 73 8.92 7.04 -3.94
N LEU A 74 8.48 5.80 -3.71
CA LEU A 74 9.32 4.68 -3.30
C LEU A 74 10.13 4.04 -4.46
N GLY A 75 9.98 4.52 -5.69
CA GLY A 75 10.71 4.01 -6.85
C GLY A 75 10.17 2.66 -7.33
N GLN A 76 11.02 1.81 -7.92
CA GLN A 76 10.62 0.51 -8.46
C GLN A 76 10.68 -0.59 -7.38
N PRO A 77 9.66 -1.43 -7.24
CA PRO A 77 9.68 -2.56 -6.31
C PRO A 77 10.52 -3.72 -6.82
N VAL A 78 10.94 -4.58 -5.89
CA VAL A 78 11.33 -5.96 -6.21
C VAL A 78 10.04 -6.77 -6.31
N ARG A 79 9.72 -7.21 -7.53
CA ARG A 79 8.48 -7.95 -7.83
C ARG A 79 8.69 -9.46 -7.74
N SER A 80 7.85 -10.17 -7.00
CA SER A 80 7.73 -11.64 -7.04
C SER A 80 6.31 -12.11 -7.32
N ARG A 81 6.15 -13.39 -7.66
CA ARG A 81 4.85 -14.06 -7.82
C ARG A 81 4.75 -15.21 -6.84
N GLU A 82 3.73 -15.19 -5.99
CA GLU A 82 3.53 -16.16 -4.93
C GLU A 82 2.03 -16.47 -4.81
N ASN A 83 1.65 -17.75 -4.87
CA ASN A 83 0.26 -18.21 -4.69
C ASN A 83 -0.77 -17.48 -5.57
N GLY A 84 -0.45 -17.22 -6.85
CA GLY A 84 -1.35 -16.51 -7.78
C GLY A 84 -1.46 -15.01 -7.55
N ARG A 85 -0.60 -14.44 -6.70
CA ARG A 85 -0.52 -13.00 -6.41
C ARG A 85 0.82 -12.44 -6.85
N ILE A 86 0.84 -11.15 -7.11
CA ILE A 86 2.06 -10.38 -7.26
C ILE A 86 2.36 -9.69 -5.95
N LEU A 87 3.60 -9.77 -5.52
CA LEU A 87 4.12 -9.06 -4.36
C LEU A 87 5.15 -8.06 -4.83
N ASP A 88 4.83 -6.78 -4.68
CA ASP A 88 5.76 -5.68 -4.91
C ASP A 88 6.37 -5.27 -3.57
N ARG A 89 7.69 -5.44 -3.44
CA ARG A 89 8.43 -5.16 -2.21
C ARG A 89 9.31 -3.93 -2.37
N TYR A 90 9.08 -2.93 -1.52
CA TYR A 90 9.78 -1.65 -1.52
C TYR A 90 10.69 -1.55 -0.29
N PRO A 91 12.01 -1.54 -0.47
CA PRO A 91 12.95 -1.29 0.63
C PRO A 91 12.71 0.10 1.23
N LEU A 92 12.59 0.16 2.55
CA LEU A 92 12.37 1.40 3.30
C LEU A 92 13.67 2.03 3.81
N THR A 93 14.80 1.33 3.65
CA THR A 93 16.12 1.76 4.14
C THR A 93 16.54 3.11 3.57
N GLY A 94 17.07 3.98 4.44
CA GLY A 94 17.62 5.28 4.06
C GLY A 94 16.58 6.35 3.68
N ARG A 95 15.29 6.11 3.90
CA ARG A 95 14.21 7.05 3.53
C ARG A 95 13.68 7.92 4.67
N GLY A 96 14.33 7.89 5.83
CA GLY A 96 13.92 8.66 7.02
C GLY A 96 12.65 8.17 7.71
N LEU A 97 12.06 7.05 7.26
CA LEU A 97 10.83 6.49 7.81
C LEU A 97 10.97 6.06 9.27
N ASP A 98 12.17 5.62 9.66
CA ASP A 98 12.55 5.28 11.03
C ASP A 98 12.56 6.50 11.98
N ALA A 99 12.59 7.72 11.42
CA ALA A 99 12.63 8.98 12.16
C ALA A 99 11.24 9.62 12.35
N LEU A 100 10.16 9.00 11.84
CA LEU A 100 8.83 9.57 11.90
C LEU A 100 8.24 9.50 13.33
N PRO A 101 7.60 10.57 13.82
CA PRO A 101 6.90 10.54 15.09
C PRO A 101 5.85 9.42 15.10
N ASP A 102 5.76 8.73 16.23
CA ASP A 102 4.88 7.58 16.47
C ASP A 102 5.16 6.35 15.59
N ARG A 103 6.31 6.31 14.90
CA ARG A 103 6.70 5.21 13.99
C ARG A 103 5.61 4.91 12.95
N ALA A 104 4.94 5.98 12.52
CA ALA A 104 3.81 5.89 11.62
C ALA A 104 4.12 6.57 10.29
N VAL A 105 3.76 5.91 9.19
CA VAL A 105 3.98 6.39 7.83
C VAL A 105 2.67 6.39 7.04
N ARG A 106 2.36 7.48 6.34
CA ARG A 106 1.25 7.49 5.38
C ARG A 106 1.74 6.94 4.06
N VAL A 107 1.17 5.82 3.65
CA VAL A 107 1.44 5.15 2.38
C VAL A 107 0.29 5.42 1.43
N GLN A 108 0.59 5.90 0.24
CA GLN A 108 -0.39 6.25 -0.80
C GLN A 108 -0.11 5.46 -2.08
N VAL A 109 -1.16 4.85 -2.61
CA VAL A 109 -1.21 4.28 -3.97
C VAL A 109 -1.86 5.31 -4.89
N GLN A 110 -1.22 5.59 -6.01
CA GLN A 110 -1.67 6.54 -7.03
C GLN A 110 -1.71 5.84 -8.38
N ALA A 111 -2.86 5.87 -9.05
CA ALA A 111 -3.04 5.43 -10.44
C ALA A 111 -2.56 6.47 -11.44
#